data_AF-A0A0A0B6B3-F1
#
_entry.id   AF-A0A0A0B6B3-F1
#
_cell.length_a   1.000
_cell.length_b   1.000
_cell.length_c   1.000
_cell.angle_alpha   90.00
_cell.angle_beta   90.00
_cell.angle_gamma   90.00
#
_symmetry.space_group_name_H-M   'P 1'
#
loop_
_entity.id
_entity.type
_entity.pdbx_description
1 polymer ?
#
loop_
_entity_poly.entity_id
_entity_poly.type
_entity_poly.pdbx_seq_one_letter_code
_entity_poly.pdbx_strand_id
1 'polypeptide(L)'
;MADDDRSWVLPEEPLPVRLMNTLRAERGTLHDDLGTPADLAAWLASAGFGTVRAGAGDLRDARELRDALRTLAAFVTGDTRPAARPP
;
A
#
# COMPACT_ATOMS: atom_id res chain seq x y z
N MET A 1 8.57 23.62 2.19
CA MET A 1 9.33 22.38 1.96
C MET A 1 8.39 21.26 2.35
N ALA A 2 7.56 20.81 1.40
CA ALA A 2 6.62 19.73 1.65
C ALA A 2 7.44 18.45 1.77
N ASP A 3 7.21 17.73 2.86
CA ASP A 3 7.92 16.51 3.22
C ASP A 3 7.69 15.47 2.11
N ASP A 4 8.71 15.29 1.27
CA ASP A 4 8.74 14.31 0.17
C ASP A 4 9.13 12.92 0.71
N ASP A 5 8.77 12.63 1.97
CA ASP A 5 9.05 11.37 2.65
C ASP A 5 7.95 10.34 2.37
N ARG A 6 7.49 10.31 1.12
CA ARG A 6 6.73 9.18 0.58
C ARG A 6 7.74 8.13 0.12
N SER A 7 8.45 7.52 1.07
CA SER A 7 9.42 6.44 0.83
C SER A 7 8.71 5.13 0.44
N TRP A 8 7.86 5.13 -0.59
CA TRP A 8 7.07 3.96 -0.98
C TRP A 8 7.87 3.00 -1.86
N VAL A 9 9.19 3.19 -1.92
CA VAL A 9 10.04 2.60 -2.95
C VAL A 9 11.41 2.33 -2.36
N LEU A 10 11.57 1.13 -1.80
CA LEU A 10 12.79 0.39 -2.03
C LEU A 10 12.61 -0.22 -3.43
N PRO A 11 13.21 0.36 -4.50
CA PRO A 11 12.91 -0.01 -5.89
C PRO A 11 13.18 -1.49 -6.21
N GLU A 12 13.98 -2.16 -5.38
CA GLU A 12 14.27 -3.59 -5.40
C GLU A 12 13.17 -4.48 -4.81
N GLU A 13 12.21 -3.93 -4.06
CA GLU A 13 11.13 -4.72 -3.47
C GLU A 13 10.14 -5.21 -4.54
N PRO A 14 9.66 -6.47 -4.45
CA PRO A 14 8.60 -6.96 -5.31
C PRO A 14 7.35 -6.06 -5.21
N LEU A 15 6.70 -5.79 -6.34
CA LEU A 15 5.52 -4.93 -6.43
C LEU A 15 4.42 -5.27 -5.40
N PRO A 16 4.10 -6.56 -5.11
CA PRO A 16 3.14 -6.89 -4.06
C PRO A 16 3.55 -6.39 -2.66
N VAL A 17 4.85 -6.44 -2.33
CA VAL A 17 5.37 -5.95 -1.04
C VAL A 17 5.25 -4.44 -0.95
N ARG A 18 5.60 -3.73 -2.03
CA ARG A 18 5.43 -2.28 -2.13
C ARG A 18 3.98 -1.84 -1.95
N LEU A 19 3.01 -2.59 -2.50
CA LEU A 19 1.59 -2.33 -2.29
C LEU A 19 1.18 -2.57 -0.83
N MET A 20 1.64 -3.65 -0.20
CA MET A 20 1.38 -3.92 1.22
C MET A 20 1.93 -2.83 2.14
N ASN A 21 3.06 -2.22 1.78
CA ASN A 21 3.73 -1.16 2.54
C ASN A 21 3.04 0.21 2.47
N THR A 22 2.00 0.36 1.64
CA THR A 22 1.11 1.56 1.66
C THR A 22 0.20 1.63 2.90
N LEU A 23 0.20 0.58 3.72
CA LEU A 23 -0.46 0.59 5.02
C LEU A 23 0.58 0.29 6.10
N ARG A 24 0.98 1.32 6.84
CA ARG A 24 2.04 1.24 7.84
C ARG A 24 1.58 1.72 9.21
N ALA A 25 2.10 1.10 10.26
CA ALA A 25 1.89 1.59 11.62
C ALA A 25 3.07 2.47 12.02
N GLU A 26 2.81 3.73 12.35
CA GLU A 26 3.79 4.66 12.89
C GLU A 26 3.35 5.10 14.29
N ARG A 27 4.19 4.83 15.31
CA ARG A 27 3.93 5.19 16.71
C ARG A 27 2.56 4.74 17.24
N GLY A 28 2.07 3.60 16.76
CA GLY A 28 0.76 3.04 17.13
C GLY A 28 -0.43 3.58 16.33
N THR A 29 -0.19 4.52 15.41
CA THR A 29 -1.21 5.02 14.48
C THR A 29 -1.05 4.34 13.13
N LEU A 30 -2.15 3.85 12.57
CA LEU A 30 -2.17 3.31 11.21
C LEU A 30 -2.22 4.47 10.20
N HIS A 31 -1.26 4.51 9.29
CA HIS A 31 -1.21 5.43 8.17
C HIS A 31 -1.55 4.68 6.89
N ASP A 32 -2.63 5.10 6.23
CA ASP A 32 -3.00 4.63 4.89
C ASP A 32 -2.57 5.67 3.86
N ASP A 33 -1.52 5.32 3.13
CA ASP A 33 -0.96 6.10 2.04
C ASP A 33 -1.90 6.17 0.82
N LEU A 34 -2.77 5.17 0.63
CA LEU A 34 -3.79 5.15 -0.42
C LEU A 34 -5.07 5.80 0.09
N GLY A 35 -5.02 7.07 0.49
CA GLY A 35 -6.16 7.80 1.05
C GLY A 35 -7.23 8.17 0.01
N THR A 36 -6.78 8.56 -1.19
CA THR A 36 -7.60 9.12 -2.27
C THR A 36 -7.24 8.52 -3.63
N PRO A 37 -8.09 8.68 -4.67
CA PRO A 37 -7.74 8.22 -6.02
C PRO A 37 -6.49 8.91 -6.59
N ALA A 38 -6.21 10.15 -6.16
CA ALA A 38 -4.98 10.85 -6.54
C ALA A 38 -3.74 10.17 -5.94
N ASP A 39 -3.83 9.67 -4.71
CA ASP A 39 -2.73 8.92 -4.08
C ASP A 39 -2.48 7.59 -4.80
N LEU A 40 -3.55 6.88 -5.20
CA LEU A 40 -3.41 5.67 -6.02
C LEU A 40 -2.75 5.97 -7.38
N ALA A 41 -3.16 7.03 -8.06
CA ALA A 41 -2.55 7.42 -9.32
C ALA A 41 -1.05 7.75 -9.16
N ALA A 42 -0.68 8.46 -8.10
CA ALA A 42 0.71 8.76 -7.78
C ALA A 42 1.52 7.49 -7.48
N TRP A 43 0.94 6.53 -6.75
CA TRP A 43 1.57 5.24 -6.49
C TRP A 43 1.77 4.40 -7.75
N LEU A 44 0.76 4.31 -8.61
CA LEU A 44 0.86 3.55 -9.87
C LEU A 44 1.96 4.13 -10.77
N ALA A 45 2.11 5.46 -10.80
CA ALA A 45 3.21 6.10 -11.50
C ALA A 45 4.57 5.72 -10.92
N SER A 46 4.73 5.76 -9.57
CA SER A 46 5.99 5.36 -8.90
C SER A 46 6.26 3.85 -8.99
N ALA A 47 5.23 3.05 -9.23
CA ALA A 47 5.33 1.62 -9.49
C ALA A 47 5.73 1.27 -10.93
N GLY A 48 5.82 2.26 -11.83
CA GLY A 48 6.26 2.07 -13.22
C GLY A 48 5.13 1.87 -14.23
N PHE A 49 3.87 2.07 -13.83
CA PHE A 49 2.71 2.02 -14.73
C PHE A 49 2.48 3.32 -15.52
N GLY A 50 3.32 4.34 -15.31
CA GLY A 50 3.22 5.63 -15.96
C GLY A 50 2.09 6.50 -15.40
N THR A 51 1.73 7.56 -16.13
CA THR A 51 0.65 8.47 -15.70
C THR A 51 -0.70 7.85 -15.98
N VAL A 52 -1.40 7.46 -14.92
CA VAL A 52 -2.73 6.87 -14.96
C VAL A 52 -3.74 7.74 -14.22
N ARG A 53 -5.01 7.67 -14.63
CA ARG A 53 -6.13 8.20 -13.85
C ARG A 53 -6.73 7.07 -13.05
N ALA A 54 -6.97 7.30 -11.77
CA ALA A 54 -7.68 6.38 -10.90
C ALA A 54 -8.98 7.02 -10.40
N GLY A 55 -10.03 6.23 -10.33
CA GLY A 55 -11.31 6.56 -9.73
C GLY A 55 -11.49 5.93 -8.34
N ALA A 56 -12.65 6.19 -7.74
CA ALA A 56 -13.00 5.61 -6.43
C ALA A 56 -13.16 4.08 -6.47
N GLY A 57 -13.53 3.51 -7.62
CA GLY A 57 -13.56 2.06 -7.83
C GLY A 57 -12.16 1.46 -7.76
N ASP A 58 -11.23 1.98 -8.55
CA ASP A 58 -9.84 1.52 -8.59
C ASP A 58 -9.17 1.62 -7.21
N LEU A 59 -9.46 2.69 -6.45
CA LEU A 59 -8.96 2.84 -5.08
C LEU A 59 -9.47 1.73 -4.16
N ARG A 60 -10.75 1.36 -4.27
CA ARG A 60 -11.33 0.28 -3.50
C ARG A 60 -10.67 -1.05 -3.86
N ASP A 61 -10.56 -1.33 -5.15
CA ASP A 61 -10.00 -2.58 -5.65
C ASP A 61 -8.51 -2.73 -5.28
N ALA A 62 -7.75 -1.63 -5.31
CA ALA A 62 -6.35 -1.62 -4.88
C ALA A 62 -6.20 -1.90 -3.38
N ARG A 63 -7.09 -1.35 -2.54
CA ARG A 63 -7.11 -1.63 -1.09
C ARG A 63 -7.51 -3.07 -0.81
N GLU A 64 -8.51 -3.60 -1.52
CA GLU A 64 -8.92 -5.00 -1.40
C GLU A 64 -7.78 -5.96 -1.79
N LEU A 65 -7.08 -5.67 -2.89
CA LEU A 65 -5.90 -6.44 -3.29
C LEU A 65 -4.79 -6.37 -2.23
N ARG A 66 -4.50 -5.18 -1.69
CA ARG A 66 -3.54 -5.00 -0.60
C ARG A 66 -3.89 -5.88 0.60
N ASP A 67 -5.14 -5.88 1.02
CA ASP A 67 -5.59 -6.63 2.20
C ASP A 67 -5.56 -8.15 1.97
N ALA A 68 -5.88 -8.60 0.76
CA ALA A 68 -5.73 -9.99 0.34
C ALA A 68 -4.25 -10.44 0.37
N LEU A 69 -3.33 -9.59 -0.13
CA LEU A 69 -1.90 -9.87 -0.10
C LEU A 69 -1.36 -9.95 1.33
N ARG A 70 -1.77 -9.03 2.22
CA ARG A 70 -1.39 -9.06 3.64
C ARG A 70 -1.90 -10.32 4.33
N THR A 71 -3.13 -10.72 4.04
CA THR A 71 -3.72 -11.97 4.55
C THR A 71 -2.92 -13.20 4.09
N LEU A 72 -2.56 -13.25 2.81
CA LEU A 72 -1.74 -14.34 2.27
C LEU A 72 -0.33 -14.35 2.91
N ALA A 73 0.30 -13.19 3.05
CA ALA A 73 1.60 -13.06 3.68
C ALA A 73 1.57 -13.53 5.15
N ALA A 74 0.56 -13.13 5.91
CA ALA A 74 0.36 -13.57 7.28
C ALA A 74 0.17 -15.10 7.36
N PHE A 75 -0.63 -15.67 6.46
CA PHE A 75 -0.81 -17.13 6.39
C PHE A 75 0.50 -17.87 6.10
N VAL A 76 1.25 -17.43 5.08
CA VAL A 76 2.52 -18.07 4.65
C VAL A 76 3.61 -17.96 5.71
N THR A 77 3.66 -16.84 6.44
CA THR A 77 4.68 -16.60 7.47
C THR A 77 4.27 -17.05 8.87
N GLY A 78 3.00 -17.44 9.07
CA GLY A 78 2.46 -17.74 10.40
C GLY A 78 2.37 -16.51 11.31
N ASP A 79 2.31 -15.29 10.76
CA ASP A 79 2.26 -14.05 11.54
C ASP A 79 0.88 -13.87 12.18
N THR A 80 0.82 -13.96 13.50
CA THR A 80 -0.42 -13.81 14.30
C THR A 80 -0.55 -12.42 14.94
N ARG A 81 0.40 -11.50 14.69
CA ARG A 81 0.35 -10.16 15.28
C ARG A 81 -0.88 -9.41 14.76
N PRO A 82 -1.57 -8.60 15.60
CA PRO A 82 -2.72 -7.82 15.17
C PRO A 82 -2.46 -6.93 13.94
N ALA A 83 -1.25 -6.38 13.83
CA ALA A 83 -0.83 -5.52 12.71
C ALA A 83 -0.70 -6.27 11.36
N ALA A 84 -0.63 -7.60 11.38
CA ALA A 84 -0.58 -8.43 10.18
C ALA A 84 -1.99 -8.70 9.60
N ARG A 85 -3.06 -8.48 10.39
CA ARG A 85 -4.43 -8.65 9.94
C ARG A 85 -4.91 -7.37 9.22
N PRO A 86 -5.61 -7.48 8.08
CA PRO A 86 -6.26 -6.32 7.48
C PRO A 86 -7.33 -5.73 8.42
N PRO A 87 -7.62 -4.42 8.31
CA PRO A 87 -8.58 -3.72 9.15
C PRO A 87 -10.03 -4.22 9.00
#